data_AF-A0A7C4XVE7-F1
#
_entry.id   AF-A0A7C4XVE7-F1
#
_cell.length_a   1.000
_cell.length_b   1.000
_cell.length_c   1.000
_cell.angle_alpha   90.00
_cell.angle_beta   90.00
_cell.angle_gamma   90.00
#
_symmetry.space_group_name_H-M   'P 1'
#
loop_
_entity.id
_entity.type
_entity.pdbx_description
1 polymer ?
#
loop_
_entity_poly.entity_id
_entity_poly.type
_entity_poly.pdbx_seq_one_letter_code
_entity_poly.pdbx_strand_id
1 'polypeptide(L)'
;MQQRKLIEVPTDWPLIGCIAFGIIDRGTNLIQVRPSSSCPLSCIFCSTDAGPSSRNRQVEYVVDLDHIIEWFKVVAGIKRSKNLEAHIDTVGDPLTYPKIVDLVHRLSEISKVAVISLQTHGHLLSYKVISDLEAAGLSRINLSIDALDPQLAKRLTGTQHYDLRHVLKMAEAISNSKIDLLIAPVWVPGFNDQEIPKIIEYALKIGAGKRWPPLGIQKYVVHKYGRKPKGVRPMTWYTFYNELRELEKSFKVKLVLRPDDFRIVKDAKVPLSFKKGEKARVRVVGVGWLRGEKLAVDVRRERIITLVKAPHVEVGSMVSAKILACKDNIYVAEPL
;
A
#
# COMPACT_ATOMS: atom_id res chain seq x y z
N MET A 1 11.34 -9.20 -20.83
CA MET A 1 10.89 -7.97 -20.12
C MET A 1 12.11 -7.32 -19.52
N GLN A 2 12.37 -6.04 -19.78
CA GLN A 2 13.51 -5.35 -19.19
C GLN A 2 13.25 -5.19 -17.68
N GLN A 3 14.13 -5.77 -16.86
CA GLN A 3 14.04 -5.64 -15.40
C GLN A 3 14.32 -4.19 -15.03
N ARG A 4 13.33 -3.51 -14.44
CA ARG A 4 13.50 -2.14 -13.96
C ARG A 4 14.55 -2.12 -12.87
N LYS A 5 15.39 -1.08 -12.84
CA LYS A 5 16.41 -0.92 -11.81
C LYS A 5 15.74 -0.80 -10.44
N LEU A 6 16.18 -1.62 -9.49
CA LEU A 6 15.88 -1.46 -8.07
C LEU A 6 16.89 -0.48 -7.47
N ILE A 7 16.40 0.59 -6.86
CA ILE A 7 17.20 1.60 -6.19
C ILE A 7 17.10 1.35 -4.68
N GLU A 8 18.24 1.08 -4.05
CA GLU A 8 18.37 1.19 -2.61
C GLU A 8 18.30 2.66 -2.24
N VAL A 9 17.30 3.02 -1.42
CA VAL A 9 17.09 4.40 -0.98
C VAL A 9 18.24 4.79 -0.04
N PRO A 10 19.08 5.77 -0.41
CA PRO A 10 20.19 6.23 0.43
C PRO A 10 19.71 6.70 1.81
N THR A 11 20.53 6.47 2.83
CA THR A 11 20.21 6.81 4.23
C THR A 11 20.17 8.32 4.50
N ASP A 12 20.71 9.14 3.62
CA ASP A 12 20.61 10.61 3.68
C ASP A 12 19.35 11.15 2.99
N TRP A 13 18.52 10.29 2.38
CA TRP A 13 17.25 10.71 1.80
C TRP A 13 16.13 10.66 2.84
N PRO A 14 15.34 11.73 3.01
CA PRO A 14 14.19 11.69 3.89
C PRO A 14 13.12 10.70 3.40
N LEU A 15 12.50 9.99 4.34
CA LEU A 15 11.44 9.00 4.05
C LEU A 15 10.03 9.58 4.13
N ILE A 16 9.88 10.89 4.31
CA ILE A 16 8.59 11.59 4.25
C ILE A 16 8.60 12.47 3.01
N GLY A 17 7.63 12.33 2.12
CA GLY A 17 7.57 13.19 0.94
C GLY A 17 7.07 12.54 -0.35
N CYS A 18 7.30 11.25 -0.50
CA CYS A 18 6.98 10.49 -1.70
C CYS A 18 5.94 9.42 -1.40
N ILE A 19 5.16 9.04 -2.41
CA ILE A 19 4.19 7.96 -2.31
C ILE A 19 4.83 6.57 -2.49
N ALA A 20 5.98 6.47 -3.17
CA ALA A 20 6.51 5.20 -3.64
C ALA A 20 7.18 4.35 -2.52
N PHE A 21 7.72 5.01 -1.49
CA PHE A 21 8.41 4.38 -0.36
C PHE A 21 8.37 5.31 0.87
N GLY A 22 8.80 4.79 2.02
CA GLY A 22 8.98 5.56 3.25
C GLY A 22 7.75 5.55 4.15
N ILE A 23 7.50 6.67 4.83
CA ILE A 23 6.44 6.81 5.85
C ILE A 23 5.39 7.82 5.38
N ILE A 24 4.11 7.43 5.44
CA ILE A 24 2.99 8.31 5.13
C ILE A 24 2.12 8.49 6.37
N ASP A 25 1.90 9.75 6.73
CA ASP A 25 1.02 10.15 7.81
C ASP A 25 -0.17 10.97 7.30
N ARG A 26 -1.38 10.46 7.54
CA ARG A 26 -2.65 11.10 7.15
C ARG A 26 -3.36 11.82 8.31
N GLY A 27 -2.74 11.91 9.49
CA GLY A 27 -3.30 12.56 10.67
C GLY A 27 -4.21 11.66 11.50
N THR A 28 -3.91 10.37 11.53
CA THR A 28 -4.55 9.37 12.41
C THR A 28 -3.51 8.66 13.25
N ASN A 29 -3.92 7.76 14.14
CA ASN A 29 -3.00 6.85 14.86
C ASN A 29 -2.44 5.72 13.97
N LEU A 30 -2.89 5.61 12.71
CA LEU A 30 -2.33 4.71 11.72
C LEU A 30 -1.23 5.41 10.92
N ILE A 31 -0.04 4.79 10.87
CA ILE A 31 1.11 5.23 10.10
C ILE A 31 1.38 4.19 9.00
N GLN A 32 1.43 4.63 7.75
CA GLN A 32 1.74 3.72 6.63
C GLN A 32 3.26 3.57 6.51
N VAL A 33 3.73 2.34 6.33
CA VAL A 33 5.14 1.95 6.24
C VAL A 33 5.38 1.26 4.90
N ARG A 34 6.16 1.88 4.01
CA ARG A 34 6.39 1.43 2.63
C ARG A 34 7.86 1.06 2.39
N PRO A 35 8.28 -0.18 2.71
CA PRO A 35 9.69 -0.57 2.67
C PRO A 35 10.21 -0.92 1.27
N SER A 36 9.33 -1.23 0.32
CA SER A 36 9.67 -1.61 -1.06
C SER A 36 8.58 -1.11 -1.99
N SER A 37 8.87 -0.83 -3.26
CA SER A 37 7.86 -0.47 -4.26
C SER A 37 7.56 -1.59 -5.28
N SER A 38 8.28 -2.71 -5.19
CA SER A 38 8.21 -3.84 -6.12
C SER A 38 6.91 -4.64 -5.97
N CYS A 39 6.49 -5.31 -7.04
CA CYS A 39 5.34 -6.20 -7.04
C CYS A 39 5.59 -7.37 -8.00
N PRO A 40 5.24 -8.62 -7.64
CA PRO A 40 5.34 -9.74 -8.56
C PRO A 40 4.16 -9.80 -9.54
N LEU A 41 3.01 -9.20 -9.18
CA LEU A 41 1.78 -9.29 -9.95
C LEU A 41 1.58 -8.10 -10.88
N SER A 42 0.86 -8.34 -11.98
CA SER A 42 0.44 -7.31 -12.93
C SER A 42 -1.09 -7.16 -12.94
N CYS A 43 -1.73 -6.82 -11.81
CA CYS A 43 -3.21 -6.73 -11.73
C CYS A 43 -3.81 -5.69 -12.69
N ILE A 44 -4.76 -6.07 -13.54
CA ILE A 44 -5.25 -5.23 -14.65
C ILE A 44 -5.93 -3.92 -14.22
N PHE A 45 -6.30 -3.81 -12.95
CA PHE A 45 -6.93 -2.67 -12.29
C PHE A 45 -6.00 -1.94 -11.30
N CYS A 46 -4.70 -2.28 -11.29
CA CYS A 46 -3.73 -1.72 -10.35
C CYS A 46 -3.65 -0.19 -10.45
N SER A 47 -3.89 0.49 -9.32
CA SER A 47 -3.92 1.96 -9.23
C SER A 47 -2.55 2.62 -9.46
N THR A 48 -1.47 1.87 -9.23
CA THR A 48 -0.07 2.34 -9.27
C THR A 48 0.72 1.78 -10.45
N ASP A 49 0.09 1.02 -11.33
CA ASP A 49 0.75 0.36 -12.48
C ASP A 49 1.97 -0.46 -12.06
N ALA A 50 1.88 -1.14 -10.92
CA ALA A 50 2.97 -1.95 -10.39
C ALA A 50 3.16 -3.26 -11.16
N GLY A 51 4.32 -3.88 -10.96
CA GLY A 51 4.62 -5.22 -11.44
C GLY A 51 5.22 -5.29 -12.84
N PRO A 52 5.62 -6.49 -13.30
CA PRO A 52 6.45 -6.67 -14.49
C PRO A 52 5.89 -5.99 -15.75
N SER A 53 4.56 -5.97 -15.91
CA SER A 53 3.87 -5.38 -17.07
C SER A 53 3.66 -3.87 -16.99
N SER A 54 4.28 -3.18 -16.01
CA SER A 54 4.21 -1.72 -15.90
C SER A 54 4.63 -1.03 -17.19
N ARG A 55 3.89 0.00 -17.58
CA ARG A 55 4.20 0.80 -18.76
C ARG A 55 4.78 2.17 -18.40
N ASN A 56 4.45 2.66 -17.20
CA ASN A 56 4.80 4.00 -16.77
C ASN A 56 5.98 4.02 -15.79
N ARG A 57 6.23 2.93 -15.05
CA ARG A 57 7.33 2.89 -14.09
C ARG A 57 8.67 2.73 -14.79
N GLN A 58 9.70 3.43 -14.32
CA GLN A 58 11.08 3.34 -14.78
C GLN A 58 12.02 2.69 -13.75
N VAL A 59 11.72 2.84 -12.46
CA VAL A 59 12.51 2.25 -11.36
C VAL A 59 11.61 1.73 -10.24
N GLU A 60 12.20 0.90 -9.39
CA GLU A 60 11.64 0.42 -8.13
C GLU A 60 12.54 0.87 -6.98
N TYR A 61 12.03 0.90 -5.75
CA TYR A 61 12.77 1.27 -4.54
C TYR A 61 12.74 0.17 -3.49
N VAL A 62 13.80 0.11 -2.70
CA VAL A 62 13.87 -0.64 -1.44
C VAL A 62 14.54 0.23 -0.39
N VAL A 63 13.99 0.24 0.82
CA VAL A 63 14.46 1.06 1.94
C VAL A 63 15.20 0.17 2.93
N ASP A 64 16.34 0.64 3.42
CA ASP A 64 17.03 -0.07 4.51
C ASP A 64 16.15 -0.16 5.78
N LEU A 65 16.34 -1.26 6.52
CA LEU A 65 15.53 -1.58 7.71
C LEU A 65 15.75 -0.55 8.83
N ASP A 66 16.99 -0.21 9.15
CA ASP A 66 17.24 0.73 10.25
C ASP A 66 16.75 2.12 9.87
N HIS A 67 16.96 2.51 8.61
CA HIS A 67 16.48 3.77 8.09
C HIS A 67 14.94 3.90 8.19
N ILE A 68 14.17 2.89 7.79
CA ILE A 68 12.70 2.97 7.89
C ILE A 68 12.20 2.95 9.34
N ILE A 69 12.88 2.22 10.23
CA ILE A 69 12.56 2.18 11.66
C ILE A 69 12.83 3.53 12.33
N GLU A 70 13.95 4.20 12.01
CA GLU A 70 14.27 5.54 12.53
C GLU A 70 13.22 6.56 12.14
N TRP A 71 12.84 6.63 10.86
CA TRP A 71 11.78 7.55 10.40
C TRP A 71 10.41 7.20 10.98
N PHE A 72 10.10 5.92 11.15
CA PHE A 72 8.87 5.52 11.85
C PHE A 72 8.86 6.06 13.28
N LYS A 73 9.97 5.94 14.03
CA LYS A 73 10.09 6.48 15.39
C LYS A 73 9.93 7.99 15.44
N VAL A 74 10.47 8.73 14.46
CA VAL A 74 10.25 10.19 14.34
C VAL A 74 8.75 10.50 14.21
N VAL A 75 8.04 9.83 13.32
CA VAL A 75 6.59 10.07 13.13
C VAL A 75 5.79 9.63 14.35
N ALA A 76 6.11 8.48 14.94
CA ALA A 76 5.48 7.98 16.16
C ALA A 76 5.72 8.90 17.38
N GLY A 77 6.86 9.60 17.42
CA GLY A 77 7.17 10.63 18.42
C GLY A 77 6.23 11.83 18.37
N ILE A 78 5.75 12.19 17.17
CA ILE A 78 4.79 13.28 16.96
C ILE A 78 3.36 12.88 17.39
N LYS A 79 3.04 11.58 17.36
CA LYS A 79 1.71 11.07 17.72
C LYS A 79 1.41 11.20 19.21
N ARG A 80 0.17 11.57 19.53
CA ARG A 80 -0.35 11.64 20.90
C ARG A 80 -0.84 10.28 21.37
N SER A 81 -1.38 9.46 20.47
CA SER A 81 -1.84 8.12 20.80
C SER A 81 -0.68 7.23 21.26
N LYS A 82 -1.00 6.32 22.20
CA LYS A 82 -0.14 5.22 22.63
C LYS A 82 -0.49 3.89 21.94
N ASN A 83 -1.54 3.89 21.12
CA ASN A 83 -2.03 2.73 20.40
C ASN A 83 -1.96 3.00 18.90
N LEU A 84 -0.74 2.97 18.36
CA LEU A 84 -0.48 3.20 16.94
C LEU A 84 -0.68 1.91 16.15
N GLU A 85 -1.16 2.06 14.91
CA GLU A 85 -1.12 1.00 13.90
C GLU A 85 0.03 1.29 12.94
N ALA A 86 0.99 0.37 12.86
CA ALA A 86 2.00 0.34 11.80
C ALA A 86 1.43 -0.47 10.62
N HIS A 87 0.92 0.24 9.62
CA HIS A 87 0.32 -0.38 8.44
C HIS A 87 1.35 -0.54 7.33
N ILE A 88 1.87 -1.75 7.17
CA ILE A 88 2.81 -2.11 6.11
C ILE A 88 2.03 -2.29 4.81
N ASP A 89 2.10 -1.28 3.95
CA ASP A 89 1.54 -1.28 2.62
C ASP A 89 2.62 -0.89 1.60
N THR A 90 2.25 -0.81 0.33
CA THR A 90 3.11 -0.18 -0.68
C THR A 90 2.29 0.16 -1.92
N VAL A 91 2.93 0.83 -2.87
CA VAL A 91 2.51 0.88 -4.26
C VAL A 91 2.67 -0.45 -5.00
N GLY A 92 3.32 -1.46 -4.40
CA GLY A 92 3.49 -2.82 -4.94
C GLY A 92 2.95 -3.92 -4.01
N ASP A 93 3.74 -4.97 -3.75
CA ASP A 93 3.45 -5.97 -2.71
C ASP A 93 4.54 -5.96 -1.62
N PRO A 94 4.19 -5.72 -0.34
CA PRO A 94 5.14 -5.70 0.77
C PRO A 94 5.99 -6.96 0.92
N LEU A 95 5.49 -8.14 0.54
CA LEU A 95 6.24 -9.39 0.66
C LEU A 95 7.43 -9.47 -0.32
N THR A 96 7.58 -8.50 -1.22
CA THR A 96 8.81 -8.34 -2.00
C THR A 96 9.97 -7.76 -1.18
N TYR A 97 9.70 -7.25 0.02
CA TYR A 97 10.73 -6.72 0.91
C TYR A 97 11.49 -7.86 1.60
N PRO A 98 12.82 -7.99 1.42
CA PRO A 98 13.57 -9.14 1.90
C PRO A 98 13.63 -9.23 3.43
N LYS A 99 13.51 -8.11 4.14
CA LYS A 99 13.55 -8.02 5.61
C LYS A 99 12.16 -7.84 6.22
N ILE A 100 11.11 -8.40 5.61
CA ILE A 100 9.72 -8.18 6.06
C ILE A 100 9.45 -8.69 7.48
N VAL A 101 10.01 -9.86 7.83
CA VAL A 101 9.87 -10.42 9.19
C VAL A 101 10.59 -9.53 10.21
N ASP A 102 11.83 -9.12 9.91
CA ASP A 102 12.60 -8.22 10.79
C ASP A 102 11.92 -6.86 10.94
N LEU A 103 11.31 -6.33 9.88
CA LEU A 103 10.53 -5.09 9.93
C LEU A 103 9.36 -5.21 10.90
N VAL A 104 8.57 -6.29 10.80
CA VAL A 104 7.47 -6.55 11.75
C VAL A 104 8.01 -6.66 13.17
N HIS A 105 9.09 -7.42 13.37
CA HIS A 105 9.69 -7.58 14.69
C HIS A 105 10.13 -6.24 15.29
N ARG A 106 10.92 -5.45 14.56
CA ARG A 106 11.41 -4.14 15.01
C ARG A 106 10.31 -3.11 15.23
N LEU A 107 9.22 -3.17 14.46
CA LEU A 107 8.03 -2.35 14.72
C LEU A 107 7.32 -2.79 16.01
N SER A 108 7.29 -4.08 16.32
CA SER A 108 6.65 -4.62 17.54
C SER A 108 7.35 -4.22 18.83
N GLU A 109 8.66 -3.95 18.77
CA GLU A 109 9.47 -3.47 19.90
C GLU A 109 9.17 -2.00 20.27
N ILE A 110 8.51 -1.25 19.38
CA ILE A 110 8.20 0.15 19.63
C ILE A 110 6.97 0.21 20.55
N SER A 111 7.16 0.64 21.80
CA SER A 111 6.13 0.61 22.86
C SER A 111 4.80 1.28 22.55
N LYS A 112 4.75 2.22 21.60
CA LYS A 112 3.51 2.87 21.13
C LYS A 112 2.76 2.07 20.05
N VAL A 113 3.35 1.04 19.46
CA VAL A 113 2.74 0.23 18.40
C VAL A 113 1.90 -0.87 19.01
N ALA A 114 0.58 -0.78 18.81
CA ALA A 114 -0.38 -1.77 19.32
C ALA A 114 -0.86 -2.74 18.24
N VAL A 115 -0.79 -2.33 16.97
CA VAL A 115 -1.22 -3.14 15.81
C VAL A 115 -0.17 -3.03 14.72
N ILE A 116 0.22 -4.17 14.16
CA ILE A 116 1.00 -4.23 12.92
C ILE A 116 0.15 -4.94 11.89
N SER A 117 -0.13 -4.30 10.76
CA SER A 117 -0.95 -4.87 9.71
C SER A 117 -0.21 -4.86 8.37
N LEU A 118 -0.47 -5.86 7.53
CA LEU A 118 0.23 -6.07 6.26
C LEU A 118 -0.80 -6.24 5.14
N GLN A 119 -0.59 -5.60 3.99
CA GLN A 119 -1.37 -5.87 2.78
C GLN A 119 -0.62 -6.82 1.84
N THR A 120 -1.30 -7.76 1.19
CA THR A 120 -0.69 -8.61 0.15
C THR A 120 -1.75 -9.29 -0.72
N HIS A 121 -1.39 -9.69 -1.94
CA HIS A 121 -2.20 -10.64 -2.74
C HIS A 121 -1.88 -12.11 -2.39
N GLY A 122 -0.98 -12.35 -1.46
CA GLY A 122 -0.64 -13.69 -0.96
C GLY A 122 0.23 -14.53 -1.88
N HIS A 123 0.61 -14.02 -3.04
CA HIS A 123 1.41 -14.76 -4.03
C HIS A 123 2.77 -15.24 -3.49
N LEU A 124 3.35 -14.49 -2.55
CA LEU A 124 4.65 -14.78 -1.94
C LEU A 124 4.52 -15.35 -0.52
N LEU A 125 3.30 -15.65 -0.06
CA LEU A 125 3.11 -16.26 1.26
C LEU A 125 3.59 -17.71 1.25
N SER A 126 3.98 -18.19 2.41
CA SER A 126 4.23 -19.61 2.66
C SER A 126 3.91 -19.91 4.12
N TYR A 127 3.72 -21.17 4.47
CA TYR A 127 3.53 -21.58 5.86
C TYR A 127 4.65 -21.06 6.77
N LYS A 128 5.91 -21.09 6.28
CA LYS A 128 7.05 -20.55 7.00
C LYS A 128 6.94 -19.04 7.20
N VAL A 129 6.67 -18.28 6.13
CA VAL A 129 6.53 -16.81 6.21
C VAL A 129 5.41 -16.41 7.17
N ILE A 130 4.26 -17.12 7.15
CA ILE A 130 3.15 -16.86 8.07
C ILE A 130 3.58 -17.12 9.53
N SER A 131 4.24 -18.25 9.79
CA SER A 131 4.74 -18.59 11.13
C SER A 131 5.78 -17.60 11.63
N ASP A 132 6.72 -17.17 10.77
CA ASP A 132 7.74 -16.20 11.12
C ASP A 132 7.13 -14.81 11.39
N LEU A 133 6.14 -14.38 10.59
CA LEU A 133 5.41 -13.12 10.81
C LEU A 133 4.56 -13.15 12.08
N GLU A 134 3.95 -14.29 12.40
CA GLU A 134 3.20 -14.48 13.65
C GLU A 134 4.15 -14.35 14.86
N ALA A 135 5.29 -15.04 14.82
CA ALA A 135 6.31 -14.98 15.87
C ALA A 135 6.89 -13.56 16.02
N ALA A 136 7.03 -12.82 14.92
CA ALA A 136 7.47 -11.43 14.92
C ALA A 136 6.42 -10.44 15.47
N GLY A 137 5.17 -10.87 15.69
CA GLY A 137 4.12 -10.04 16.26
C GLY A 137 3.16 -9.40 15.26
N LEU A 138 3.08 -9.90 14.02
CA LEU A 138 2.10 -9.41 13.04
C LEU A 138 0.68 -9.61 13.56
N SER A 139 -0.13 -8.55 13.54
CA SER A 139 -1.48 -8.57 14.11
C SER A 139 -2.54 -8.94 13.07
N ARG A 140 -2.43 -8.42 11.85
CA ARG A 140 -3.45 -8.62 10.79
C ARG A 140 -2.84 -8.69 9.40
N ILE A 141 -3.34 -9.59 8.56
CA ILE A 141 -3.12 -9.57 7.11
C ILE A 141 -4.41 -9.17 6.40
N ASN A 142 -4.31 -8.15 5.55
CA ASN A 142 -5.32 -7.79 4.58
C ASN A 142 -4.96 -8.49 3.26
N LEU A 143 -5.64 -9.61 2.97
CA LEU A 143 -5.35 -10.49 1.84
C LEU A 143 -6.31 -10.22 0.66
N SER A 144 -5.77 -9.78 -0.48
CA SER A 144 -6.57 -9.57 -1.68
C SER A 144 -6.80 -10.89 -2.43
N ILE A 145 -8.08 -11.29 -2.54
CA ILE A 145 -8.54 -12.43 -3.35
C ILE A 145 -9.70 -11.92 -4.20
N ASP A 146 -9.44 -11.58 -5.46
CA ASP A 146 -10.43 -10.90 -6.31
C ASP A 146 -11.37 -11.85 -7.08
N ALA A 147 -11.07 -13.15 -7.10
CA ALA A 147 -11.89 -14.20 -7.69
C ALA A 147 -11.53 -15.57 -7.08
N LEU A 148 -12.53 -16.46 -7.02
CA LEU A 148 -12.39 -17.87 -6.68
C LEU A 148 -12.39 -18.78 -7.93
N ASP A 149 -12.73 -18.25 -9.10
CA ASP A 149 -12.43 -18.90 -10.38
C ASP A 149 -10.94 -18.73 -10.75
N PRO A 150 -10.18 -19.83 -10.97
CA PRO A 150 -8.74 -19.75 -11.26
C PRO A 150 -8.38 -18.97 -12.52
N GLN A 151 -9.21 -19.03 -13.58
CA GLN A 151 -8.91 -18.34 -14.85
C GLN A 151 -9.15 -16.84 -14.72
N LEU A 152 -10.26 -16.46 -14.07
CA LEU A 152 -10.57 -15.09 -13.75
C LEU A 152 -9.55 -14.50 -12.78
N ALA A 153 -9.10 -15.24 -11.76
CA ALA A 153 -8.06 -14.79 -10.85
C ALA A 153 -6.73 -14.48 -11.58
N LYS A 154 -6.30 -15.35 -12.50
CA LYS A 154 -5.14 -15.08 -13.38
C LYS A 154 -5.35 -13.86 -14.28
N ARG A 155 -6.56 -13.70 -14.82
CA ARG A 155 -6.92 -12.55 -15.66
C ARG A 155 -6.90 -11.24 -14.88
N LEU A 156 -7.47 -11.23 -13.68
CA LEU A 156 -7.55 -10.07 -12.78
C LEU A 156 -6.16 -9.65 -12.30
N THR A 157 -5.35 -10.62 -11.85
CA THR A 157 -3.95 -10.39 -11.45
C THR A 157 -3.01 -10.16 -12.64
N GLY A 158 -3.49 -10.33 -13.87
CA GLY A 158 -2.71 -10.19 -15.11
C GLY A 158 -1.43 -11.02 -15.12
N THR A 159 -1.41 -12.14 -14.41
CA THR A 159 -0.21 -12.94 -14.12
C THR A 159 -0.51 -14.42 -14.33
N GLN A 160 0.06 -15.01 -15.39
CA GLN A 160 -0.27 -16.38 -15.82
C GLN A 160 0.11 -17.47 -14.81
N HIS A 161 1.16 -17.22 -14.01
CA HIS A 161 1.64 -18.12 -12.97
C HIS A 161 1.02 -17.82 -11.59
N TYR A 162 -0.01 -16.98 -11.51
CA TYR A 162 -0.75 -16.81 -10.27
C TYR A 162 -1.47 -18.11 -9.90
N ASP A 163 -1.16 -18.67 -8.72
CA ASP A 163 -1.77 -19.89 -8.20
C ASP A 163 -2.79 -19.56 -7.11
N LEU A 164 -4.07 -19.53 -7.51
CA LEU A 164 -5.17 -19.30 -6.58
C LEU A 164 -5.23 -20.38 -5.50
N ARG A 165 -4.94 -21.66 -5.80
CA ARG A 165 -5.03 -22.74 -4.81
C ARG A 165 -4.01 -22.54 -3.70
N HIS A 166 -2.81 -22.09 -4.07
CA HIS A 166 -1.81 -21.69 -3.10
C HIS A 166 -2.32 -20.55 -2.19
N VAL A 167 -2.87 -19.48 -2.77
CA VAL A 167 -3.38 -18.34 -2.00
C VAL A 167 -4.52 -18.74 -1.05
N LEU A 168 -5.44 -19.61 -1.48
CA LEU A 168 -6.52 -20.12 -0.61
C LEU A 168 -5.97 -20.94 0.56
N LYS A 169 -4.97 -21.82 0.31
CA LYS A 169 -4.27 -22.54 1.39
C LYS A 169 -3.59 -21.60 2.39
N MET A 170 -2.99 -20.51 1.90
CA MET A 170 -2.38 -19.50 2.77
C MET A 170 -3.44 -18.73 3.56
N ALA A 171 -4.59 -18.41 2.97
CA ALA A 171 -5.71 -17.80 3.67
C ALA A 171 -6.21 -18.70 4.82
N GLU A 172 -6.44 -19.98 4.56
CA GLU A 172 -6.81 -20.95 5.61
C GLU A 172 -5.74 -21.06 6.70
N ALA A 173 -4.45 -21.04 6.34
CA ALA A 173 -3.36 -21.07 7.30
C ALA A 173 -3.35 -19.83 8.21
N ILE A 174 -3.55 -18.63 7.64
CA ILE A 174 -3.65 -17.39 8.43
C ILE A 174 -4.87 -17.46 9.35
N SER A 175 -6.04 -17.88 8.85
CA SER A 175 -7.25 -18.03 9.66
C SER A 175 -7.09 -19.03 10.81
N ASN A 176 -6.18 -20.00 10.71
CA ASN A 176 -5.87 -20.93 11.80
C ASN A 176 -4.74 -20.45 12.74
N SER A 177 -4.09 -19.34 12.41
CA SER A 177 -3.04 -18.71 13.23
C SER A 177 -3.61 -17.65 14.20
N LYS A 178 -2.75 -17.02 15.00
CA LYS A 178 -3.05 -15.84 15.84
C LYS A 178 -3.14 -14.55 15.02
N ILE A 179 -2.57 -14.52 13.81
CA ILE A 179 -2.73 -13.38 12.90
C ILE A 179 -4.19 -13.32 12.45
N ASP A 180 -4.79 -12.15 12.55
CA ASP A 180 -6.14 -11.98 12.03
C ASP A 180 -6.15 -11.83 10.51
N LEU A 181 -7.21 -12.31 9.87
CA LEU A 181 -7.35 -12.29 8.41
C LEU A 181 -8.53 -11.41 8.01
N LEU A 182 -8.26 -10.43 7.16
CA LEU A 182 -9.28 -9.67 6.44
C LEU A 182 -9.13 -9.96 4.94
N ILE A 183 -10.19 -10.47 4.30
CA ILE A 183 -10.23 -10.69 2.86
C ILE A 183 -10.66 -9.39 2.16
N ALA A 184 -9.80 -8.85 1.30
CA ALA A 184 -9.90 -7.50 0.74
C ALA A 184 -9.98 -7.50 -0.81
N PRO A 185 -11.04 -8.04 -1.43
CA PRO A 185 -11.17 -8.04 -2.88
C PRO A 185 -11.38 -6.62 -3.40
N VAL A 186 -10.88 -6.34 -4.61
CA VAL A 186 -11.30 -5.19 -5.40
C VAL A 186 -12.47 -5.59 -6.28
N TRP A 187 -13.60 -4.92 -6.09
CA TRP A 187 -14.77 -5.08 -6.95
C TRP A 187 -14.55 -4.31 -8.25
N VAL A 188 -14.33 -5.06 -9.34
CA VAL A 188 -14.14 -4.59 -10.72
C VAL A 188 -15.43 -4.86 -11.51
N PRO A 189 -16.29 -3.83 -11.72
CA PRO A 189 -17.59 -4.01 -12.34
C PRO A 189 -17.52 -4.66 -13.72
N GLY A 190 -18.38 -5.64 -13.96
CA GLY A 190 -18.44 -6.43 -15.20
C GLY A 190 -17.38 -7.53 -15.32
N PHE A 191 -16.48 -7.67 -14.34
CA PHE A 191 -15.45 -8.71 -14.34
C PHE A 191 -15.68 -9.74 -13.23
N ASN A 192 -15.83 -9.29 -11.98
CA ASN A 192 -15.92 -10.18 -10.82
C ASN A 192 -17.17 -9.96 -9.97
N ASP A 193 -18.24 -9.37 -10.51
CA ASP A 193 -19.49 -9.11 -9.77
C ASP A 193 -20.04 -10.39 -9.13
N GLN A 194 -20.02 -11.50 -9.87
CA GLN A 194 -20.52 -12.80 -9.42
C GLN A 194 -19.56 -13.51 -8.44
N GLU A 195 -18.33 -13.03 -8.28
CA GLU A 195 -17.37 -13.59 -7.34
C GLU A 195 -17.52 -12.97 -5.95
N ILE A 196 -18.02 -11.74 -5.85
CA ILE A 196 -18.13 -11.03 -4.56
C ILE A 196 -18.95 -11.81 -3.53
N PRO A 197 -20.17 -12.31 -3.84
CA PRO A 197 -20.92 -13.16 -2.91
C PRO A 197 -20.15 -14.43 -2.51
N LYS A 198 -19.51 -15.11 -3.46
CA LYS A 198 -18.74 -16.34 -3.21
C LYS A 198 -17.52 -16.09 -2.31
N ILE A 199 -16.86 -14.94 -2.47
CA ILE A 199 -15.74 -14.52 -1.63
C ILE A 199 -16.21 -14.23 -0.21
N ILE A 200 -17.40 -13.63 -0.03
CA ILE A 200 -18.01 -13.44 1.29
C ILE A 200 -18.25 -14.79 1.96
N GLU A 201 -18.91 -15.73 1.27
CA GLU A 201 -19.14 -17.09 1.78
C GLU A 201 -17.84 -17.79 2.15
N TYR A 202 -16.83 -17.70 1.29
CA TYR A 202 -15.53 -18.28 1.52
C TYR A 202 -14.85 -17.70 2.77
N ALA A 203 -14.81 -16.36 2.91
CA ALA A 203 -14.20 -15.70 4.05
C ALA A 203 -14.86 -16.12 5.37
N LEU A 204 -16.20 -16.21 5.39
CA LEU A 204 -16.95 -16.69 6.55
C LEU A 204 -16.67 -18.17 6.83
N LYS A 205 -16.64 -19.02 5.80
CA LYS A 205 -16.38 -20.46 5.92
C LYS A 205 -15.02 -20.76 6.56
N ILE A 206 -13.98 -20.01 6.20
CA ILE A 206 -12.63 -20.22 6.75
C ILE A 206 -12.41 -19.52 8.09
N GLY A 207 -13.41 -18.82 8.63
CA GLY A 207 -13.30 -18.10 9.90
C GLY A 207 -12.38 -16.87 9.85
N ALA A 208 -12.35 -16.15 8.72
CA ALA A 208 -11.70 -14.85 8.66
C ALA A 208 -12.36 -13.88 9.66
N GLY A 209 -11.63 -12.85 10.11
CA GLY A 209 -12.14 -11.80 10.98
C GLY A 209 -12.43 -12.23 12.42
N LYS A 210 -11.37 -12.52 13.19
CA LYS A 210 -11.44 -12.87 14.63
C LYS A 210 -11.56 -11.63 15.52
N ARG A 211 -10.82 -10.58 15.19
CA ARG A 211 -10.71 -9.34 15.98
C ARG A 211 -11.20 -8.12 15.19
N TRP A 212 -10.93 -8.12 13.89
CA TRP A 212 -11.36 -7.13 12.91
C TRP A 212 -12.41 -7.74 11.96
N PRO A 213 -13.10 -6.92 11.17
CA PRO A 213 -14.05 -7.44 10.18
C PRO A 213 -13.41 -8.45 9.22
N PRO A 214 -14.14 -9.52 8.84
CA PRO A 214 -13.63 -10.57 7.96
C PRO A 214 -13.38 -10.11 6.52
N LEU A 215 -14.09 -9.06 6.09
CA LEU A 215 -14.10 -8.59 4.71
C LEU A 215 -13.92 -7.07 4.66
N GLY A 216 -13.10 -6.62 3.71
CA GLY A 216 -12.97 -5.22 3.33
C GLY A 216 -13.03 -5.07 1.82
N ILE A 217 -14.23 -5.20 1.25
CA ILE A 217 -14.45 -5.08 -0.20
C ILE A 217 -14.10 -3.66 -0.64
N GLN A 218 -13.25 -3.54 -1.66
CA GLN A 218 -12.73 -2.28 -2.15
C GLN A 218 -13.41 -1.88 -3.45
N LYS A 219 -13.78 -0.60 -3.57
CA LYS A 219 -14.30 -0.07 -4.84
C LYS A 219 -13.16 0.11 -5.83
N TYR A 220 -13.29 -0.42 -7.05
CA TYR A 220 -12.39 -0.01 -8.13
C TYR A 220 -12.47 1.52 -8.39
N VAL A 221 -11.31 2.16 -8.45
CA VAL A 221 -11.14 3.60 -8.74
C VAL A 221 -10.14 3.76 -9.87
N VAL A 222 -10.45 4.63 -10.83
CA VAL A 222 -9.56 4.93 -11.94
C VAL A 222 -8.52 5.95 -11.49
N HIS A 223 -7.24 5.61 -11.68
CA HIS A 223 -6.12 6.50 -11.42
C HIS A 223 -5.45 6.94 -12.73
N LYS A 224 -4.86 8.15 -12.73
CA LYS A 224 -4.23 8.75 -13.93
C LYS A 224 -3.22 7.81 -14.58
N TYR A 225 -2.29 7.29 -13.77
CA TYR A 225 -1.21 6.39 -14.19
C TYR A 225 -1.51 4.92 -13.92
N GLY A 226 -2.68 4.58 -13.33
CA GLY A 226 -3.07 3.20 -13.07
C GLY A 226 -3.55 2.47 -14.32
N ARG A 227 -3.63 1.14 -14.23
CA ARG A 227 -4.13 0.28 -15.31
C ARG A 227 -5.65 0.26 -15.31
N LYS A 228 -6.21 0.36 -16.51
CA LYS A 228 -7.65 0.56 -16.76
C LYS A 228 -8.15 -0.60 -17.60
N PRO A 229 -8.82 -1.62 -17.01
CA PRO A 229 -9.37 -2.72 -17.77
C PRO A 229 -10.43 -2.22 -18.76
N LYS A 230 -10.36 -2.71 -20.00
CA LYS A 230 -11.30 -2.31 -21.07
C LYS A 230 -12.72 -2.73 -20.69
N GLY A 231 -13.69 -1.85 -20.98
CA GLY A 231 -15.11 -2.11 -20.75
C GLY A 231 -15.60 -1.86 -19.32
N VAL A 232 -14.71 -1.55 -18.36
CA VAL A 232 -15.12 -1.31 -16.96
C VAL A 232 -15.57 0.12 -16.77
N ARG A 233 -16.78 0.29 -16.23
CA ARG A 233 -17.31 1.56 -15.74
C ARG A 233 -17.28 1.54 -14.20
N PRO A 234 -16.49 2.40 -13.55
CA PRO A 234 -16.44 2.43 -12.08
C PRO A 234 -17.81 2.76 -11.49
N MET A 235 -18.18 2.04 -10.43
CA MET A 235 -19.37 2.40 -9.64
C MET A 235 -19.22 3.78 -9.02
N THR A 236 -20.34 4.49 -8.89
CA THR A 236 -20.46 5.62 -7.97
C THR A 236 -20.30 5.11 -6.53
N TRP A 237 -19.91 6.00 -5.61
CA TRP A 237 -19.87 5.63 -4.19
C TRP A 237 -21.25 5.26 -3.64
N TYR A 238 -22.30 5.94 -4.09
CA TYR A 238 -23.68 5.63 -3.70
C TYR A 238 -24.08 4.20 -4.09
N THR A 239 -23.89 3.84 -5.36
CA THR A 239 -24.15 2.48 -5.86
C THR A 239 -23.33 1.46 -5.08
N PHE A 240 -22.01 1.68 -4.95
CA PHE A 240 -21.13 0.76 -4.24
C PHE A 240 -21.58 0.49 -2.79
N TYR A 241 -21.89 1.53 -2.01
CA TYR A 241 -22.33 1.34 -0.64
C TYR A 241 -23.73 0.76 -0.52
N ASN A 242 -24.62 1.02 -1.49
CA ASN A 242 -25.93 0.35 -1.51
C ASN A 242 -25.80 -1.15 -1.77
N GLU A 243 -24.99 -1.55 -2.75
CA GLU A 243 -24.72 -2.97 -3.03
C GLU A 243 -24.10 -3.67 -1.81
N LEU A 244 -23.13 -3.03 -1.14
CA LEU A 244 -22.57 -3.56 0.09
C LEU A 244 -23.65 -3.76 1.16
N ARG A 245 -24.56 -2.80 1.37
CA ARG A 245 -25.64 -2.93 2.37
C ARG A 245 -26.60 -4.06 2.07
N GLU A 246 -26.90 -4.31 0.80
CA GLU A 246 -27.74 -5.45 0.41
C GLU A 246 -27.01 -6.78 0.69
N LEU A 247 -25.72 -6.87 0.34
CA LEU A 247 -24.90 -8.04 0.69
C LEU A 247 -24.74 -8.21 2.21
N GLU A 248 -24.60 -7.13 2.99
CA GLU A 248 -24.55 -7.18 4.46
C GLU A 248 -25.80 -7.84 5.03
N LYS A 249 -26.99 -7.47 4.52
CA LYS A 249 -28.27 -8.07 4.94
C LYS A 249 -28.35 -9.55 4.57
N SER A 250 -27.98 -9.90 3.34
CA SER A 250 -28.07 -11.27 2.83
C SER A 250 -27.12 -12.22 3.56
N PHE A 251 -25.88 -11.81 3.80
CA PHE A 251 -24.85 -12.65 4.41
C PHE A 251 -24.73 -12.45 5.93
N LYS A 252 -25.46 -11.51 6.51
CA LYS A 252 -25.45 -11.17 7.95
C LYS A 252 -24.04 -10.89 8.48
N VAL A 253 -23.24 -10.20 7.69
CA VAL A 253 -21.86 -9.80 8.00
C VAL A 253 -21.66 -8.34 7.68
N LYS A 254 -20.81 -7.64 8.44
CA LYS A 254 -20.48 -6.25 8.18
C LYS A 254 -19.52 -6.12 6.99
N LEU A 255 -19.87 -5.28 6.02
CA LEU A 255 -19.12 -4.97 4.80
C LEU A 255 -18.92 -3.46 4.60
N VAL A 256 -19.79 -2.61 5.17
CA VAL A 256 -19.63 -1.15 5.19
C VAL A 256 -18.79 -0.78 6.40
N LEU A 257 -17.48 -0.81 6.19
CA LEU A 257 -16.49 -0.58 7.24
C LEU A 257 -16.32 0.91 7.58
N ARG A 258 -15.97 1.17 8.84
CA ARG A 258 -15.64 2.49 9.38
C ARG A 258 -14.25 2.47 10.02
N PRO A 259 -13.56 3.62 10.15
CA PRO A 259 -12.28 3.69 10.85
C PRO A 259 -12.30 3.05 12.26
N ASP A 260 -13.41 3.20 12.99
CA ASP A 260 -13.58 2.65 14.34
C ASP A 260 -13.56 1.11 14.38
N ASP A 261 -13.93 0.43 13.29
CA ASP A 261 -13.82 -1.04 13.18
C ASP A 261 -12.37 -1.50 13.26
N PHE A 262 -11.43 -0.60 12.98
CA PHE A 262 -9.99 -0.81 13.06
C PHE A 262 -9.35 -0.05 14.23
N ARG A 263 -10.15 0.61 15.08
CA ARG A 263 -9.68 1.51 16.15
C ARG A 263 -8.81 2.66 15.62
N ILE A 264 -9.09 3.10 14.39
CA ILE A 264 -8.41 4.23 13.76
C ILE A 264 -9.09 5.53 14.20
N VAL A 265 -8.34 6.39 14.87
CA VAL A 265 -8.79 7.70 15.37
C VAL A 265 -7.92 8.82 14.82
N LYS A 266 -8.44 10.06 14.80
CA LYS A 266 -7.64 11.25 14.47
C LYS A 266 -6.52 11.42 15.51
N ASP A 267 -5.35 11.86 15.06
CA ASP A 267 -4.18 12.12 15.91
C ASP A 267 -3.36 13.30 15.35
N ALA A 268 -2.34 13.73 16.08
CA ALA A 268 -1.36 14.69 15.62
C ALA A 268 -0.78 14.27 14.27
N LYS A 269 -0.60 15.27 13.40
CA LYS A 269 -0.15 15.08 12.03
C LYS A 269 1.22 15.71 11.84
N VAL A 270 2.09 15.04 11.09
CA VAL A 270 3.36 15.63 10.63
C VAL A 270 3.07 16.94 9.90
N PRO A 271 3.64 18.08 10.33
CA PRO A 271 3.36 19.37 9.71
C PRO A 271 3.88 19.40 8.27
N LEU A 272 3.16 20.14 7.42
CA LEU A 272 3.60 20.37 6.04
C LEU A 272 4.77 21.35 6.02
N SER A 273 5.85 21.02 5.31
CA SER A 273 6.98 21.93 5.07
C SER A 273 6.73 22.95 3.96
N PHE A 274 5.78 22.69 3.06
CA PHE A 274 5.46 23.56 1.93
C PHE A 274 3.95 23.67 1.68
N LYS A 275 3.55 24.77 1.02
CA LYS A 275 2.18 25.01 0.55
C LYS A 275 2.08 24.85 -0.97
N LYS A 276 0.88 24.53 -1.46
CA LYS A 276 0.59 24.53 -2.90
C LYS A 276 0.82 25.94 -3.47
N GLY A 277 1.55 26.00 -4.58
CA GLY A 277 1.92 27.24 -5.28
C GLY A 277 3.24 27.86 -4.81
N GLU A 278 3.79 27.40 -3.69
CA GLU A 278 5.07 27.86 -3.15
C GLU A 278 6.23 27.50 -4.09
N LYS A 279 7.23 28.39 -4.16
CA LYS A 279 8.50 28.10 -4.84
C LYS A 279 9.50 27.58 -3.81
N ALA A 280 10.07 26.41 -4.06
CA ALA A 280 11.08 25.79 -3.20
C ALA A 280 12.39 25.60 -3.98
N ARG A 281 13.53 25.85 -3.32
CA ARG A 281 14.84 25.41 -3.81
C ARG A 281 15.05 23.97 -3.35
N VAL A 282 15.41 23.09 -4.28
CA VAL A 282 15.55 21.66 -4.02
C VAL A 282 16.78 21.10 -4.73
N ARG A 283 17.41 20.09 -4.12
CA ARG A 283 18.50 19.33 -4.72
C ARG A 283 17.95 18.10 -5.39
N VAL A 284 18.21 17.88 -6.68
CA VAL A 284 17.79 16.67 -7.37
C VAL A 284 18.70 15.53 -6.95
N VAL A 285 18.13 14.47 -6.38
CA VAL A 285 18.90 13.37 -5.78
C VAL A 285 18.81 12.06 -6.58
N GLY A 286 17.76 11.90 -7.38
CA GLY A 286 17.58 10.66 -8.13
C GLY A 286 16.50 10.74 -9.20
N VAL A 287 16.29 9.61 -9.87
CA VAL A 287 15.15 9.43 -10.77
C VAL A 287 13.88 9.21 -9.97
N GLY A 288 12.73 9.65 -10.50
CA GLY A 288 11.42 9.30 -9.95
C GLY A 288 10.96 7.94 -10.46
N TRP A 289 10.01 7.31 -9.78
CA TRP A 289 9.53 5.99 -10.19
C TRP A 289 8.76 5.97 -11.50
N LEU A 290 8.06 7.04 -11.90
CA LEU A 290 7.39 7.12 -13.20
C LEU A 290 8.29 7.83 -14.21
N ARG A 291 8.19 7.44 -15.48
CA ARG A 291 8.93 8.07 -16.59
C ARG A 291 8.72 9.58 -16.61
N GLY A 292 9.82 10.31 -16.78
CA GLY A 292 9.81 11.78 -16.80
C GLY A 292 9.78 12.43 -15.42
N GLU A 293 9.83 11.65 -14.34
CA GLU A 293 9.97 12.18 -12.97
C GLU A 293 11.41 12.12 -12.47
N LYS A 294 11.74 13.02 -11.54
CA LYS A 294 12.92 13.00 -10.68
C LYS A 294 12.50 13.03 -9.21
N LEU A 295 13.41 12.65 -8.32
CA LEU A 295 13.29 12.90 -6.89
C LEU A 295 14.24 14.02 -6.49
N ALA A 296 13.76 14.90 -5.65
CA ALA A 296 14.54 15.97 -5.07
C ALA A 296 14.35 16.03 -3.56
N VAL A 297 15.34 16.56 -2.86
CA VAL A 297 15.31 16.78 -1.41
C VAL A 297 15.33 18.28 -1.17
N ASP A 298 14.57 18.75 -0.19
CA ASP A 298 14.57 20.15 0.16
C ASP A 298 15.88 20.58 0.84
N VAL A 299 16.11 21.90 0.94
CA VAL A 299 17.35 22.44 1.54
C VAL A 299 17.57 22.02 3.00
N ARG A 300 16.49 21.73 3.76
CA ARG A 300 16.59 21.27 5.15
C ARG A 300 16.77 19.76 5.26
N ARG A 301 16.68 19.03 4.14
CA ARG A 301 16.75 17.55 4.07
C ARG A 301 15.68 16.85 4.90
N GLU A 302 14.52 17.48 5.04
CA GLU A 302 13.41 16.96 5.84
C GLU A 302 12.35 16.28 4.97
N ARG A 303 12.28 16.62 3.68
CA ARG A 303 11.27 16.14 2.74
C ARG A 303 11.87 15.72 1.42
N ILE A 304 11.36 14.61 0.90
CA ILE A 304 11.56 14.23 -0.49
C ILE A 304 10.40 14.77 -1.34
N ILE A 305 10.68 15.17 -2.56
CA ILE A 305 9.74 15.86 -3.45
C ILE A 305 9.83 15.20 -4.81
N THR A 306 8.69 14.76 -5.35
CA THR A 306 8.61 14.27 -6.71
C THR A 306 8.57 15.46 -7.68
N LEU A 307 9.58 15.57 -8.53
CA LEU A 307 9.60 16.53 -9.63
C LEU A 307 8.97 15.88 -10.87
N VAL A 308 7.85 16.42 -11.34
CA VAL A 308 7.19 15.97 -12.58
C VAL A 308 7.68 16.78 -13.78
N LYS A 309 7.55 16.21 -14.99
CA LYS A 309 8.02 16.82 -16.25
C LYS A 309 9.49 17.26 -16.19
N ALA A 310 10.32 16.47 -15.53
CA ALA A 310 11.71 16.76 -15.27
C ALA A 310 12.71 15.82 -16.02
N PRO A 311 12.44 15.33 -17.26
CA PRO A 311 13.38 14.43 -17.93
C PRO A 311 14.74 15.10 -18.23
N HIS A 312 14.74 16.42 -18.42
CA HIS A 312 15.91 17.24 -18.73
C HIS A 312 16.70 17.68 -17.49
N VAL A 313 16.19 17.43 -16.28
CA VAL A 313 16.84 17.89 -15.06
C VAL A 313 17.90 16.89 -14.59
N GLU A 314 19.12 17.37 -14.41
CA GLU A 314 20.27 16.54 -14.02
C GLU A 314 20.24 16.18 -12.53
N VAL A 315 20.62 14.94 -12.21
CA VAL A 315 20.81 14.52 -10.81
C VAL A 315 22.04 15.23 -10.25
N GLY A 316 21.95 15.73 -9.03
CA GLY A 316 22.97 16.55 -8.36
C GLY A 316 22.72 18.05 -8.48
N SER A 317 21.90 18.49 -9.45
CA SER A 317 21.60 19.91 -9.67
C SER A 317 20.74 20.51 -8.57
N MET A 318 20.88 21.83 -8.37
CA MET A 318 20.01 22.62 -7.51
C MET A 318 19.01 23.40 -8.36
N VAL A 319 17.72 23.09 -8.25
CA VAL A 319 16.66 23.71 -9.06
C VAL A 319 15.66 24.46 -8.19
N SER A 320 15.02 25.46 -8.78
CA SER A 320 13.81 26.06 -8.22
C SER A 320 12.61 25.29 -8.76
N ALA A 321 11.69 24.88 -7.90
CA ALA A 321 10.50 24.13 -8.29
C ALA A 321 9.26 24.73 -7.64
N LYS A 322 8.14 24.72 -8.37
CA LYS A 322 6.83 25.15 -7.85
C LYS A 322 6.06 23.94 -7.32
N ILE A 323 5.66 24.00 -6.06
CA ILE A 323 4.86 22.94 -5.44
C ILE A 323 3.46 22.91 -6.07
N LEU A 324 3.13 21.80 -6.73
CA LEU A 324 1.83 21.56 -7.35
C LEU A 324 0.83 20.92 -6.37
N ALA A 325 1.32 20.04 -5.49
CA ALA A 325 0.53 19.37 -4.47
C ALA A 325 1.39 19.04 -3.24
N CYS A 326 0.77 19.05 -2.05
CA CYS A 326 1.43 18.82 -0.75
C CYS A 326 0.49 18.15 0.27
N LYS A 327 -0.32 17.18 -0.18
CA LYS A 327 -1.33 16.54 0.69
C LYS A 327 -0.69 15.40 1.47
N ASP A 328 -0.92 15.35 2.79
CA ASP A 328 -0.42 14.27 3.68
C ASP A 328 1.11 14.12 3.61
N ASN A 329 1.83 15.24 3.49
CA ASN A 329 3.28 15.30 3.23
C ASN A 329 3.73 14.57 1.95
N ILE A 330 2.84 14.32 0.98
CA ILE A 330 3.23 13.88 -0.35
C ILE A 330 3.37 15.11 -1.22
N TYR A 331 4.61 15.38 -1.67
CA TYR A 331 4.96 16.57 -2.43
C TYR A 331 5.17 16.25 -3.90
N VAL A 332 4.45 16.97 -4.75
CA VAL A 332 4.65 16.97 -6.21
C VAL A 332 4.96 18.40 -6.62
N ALA A 333 6.03 18.60 -7.37
CA ALA A 333 6.47 19.90 -7.85
C ALA A 333 6.89 19.84 -9.33
N GLU A 334 6.89 20.99 -9.99
CA GLU A 334 7.38 21.14 -11.36
C GLU A 334 8.60 22.10 -11.33
N PRO A 335 9.73 21.72 -11.94
CA PRO A 335 10.87 22.63 -12.11
C PRO A 335 10.44 23.93 -12.82
N LEU A 336 11.03 25.06 -12.41
CA LEU A 336 10.76 26.39 -12.96
C LEU A 336 11.72 26.78 -14.07
#